data_AF-A0A926KJA7-F1
#
_entry.id   AF-A0A926KJA7-F1
#
_cell.length_a   1.000
_cell.length_b   1.000
_cell.length_c   1.000
_cell.angle_alpha   90.00
_cell.angle_beta   90.00
_cell.angle_gamma   90.00
#
_symmetry.space_group_name_H-M   'P 1'
#
loop_
_entity.id
_entity.type
_entity.pdbx_description
1 polymer ?
#
loop_
_entity_poly.entity_id
_entity_poly.type
_entity_poly.pdbx_seq_one_letter_code
_entity_poly.pdbx_strand_id
1 'polypeptide(L)'
;MGLLSRLFEPGNGPTGQAARGSVSSDRAQAQAQRGSRNAGAPTAAAPPRPPEGDDVPSLLRHNQSLVLEINQSAAHLPGLGVVLARSVTDTIRTVLTSPDAGMLDISVRVAIFGVLTDYLPGSIRTYIGAVRAAAPGSPEIGAADDQLVEQLTALRRSVEELAEASRQRDMRALQVHGRFLESKFGQSDLDL
;
A
#
# COMPACT_ATOMS: atom_id res chain seq x y z
N MET A 1 -33.32 -45.46 -10.42
CA MET A 1 -34.34 -45.99 -11.36
C MET A 1 -35.49 -45.00 -11.43
N GLY A 2 -35.77 -44.48 -12.63
CA GLY A 2 -37.01 -43.76 -13.04
C GLY A 2 -37.26 -42.39 -12.40
N LEU A 3 -37.03 -41.24 -13.04
CA LEU A 3 -37.75 -40.64 -14.19
C LEU A 3 -39.24 -40.38 -13.95
N LEU A 4 -39.68 -39.26 -14.55
CA LEU A 4 -41.04 -38.75 -14.80
C LEU A 4 -41.44 -37.61 -13.84
N SER A 5 -41.97 -36.47 -14.24
CA SER A 5 -42.24 -35.84 -15.55
C SER A 5 -42.96 -34.52 -15.20
N ARG A 6 -42.78 -33.49 -16.05
CA ARG A 6 -43.78 -32.52 -16.54
C ARG A 6 -44.82 -31.96 -15.54
N LEU A 7 -45.21 -30.69 -15.56
CA LEU A 7 -46.05 -30.09 -16.61
C LEU A 7 -46.64 -28.78 -16.05
N PHE A 8 -46.67 -27.70 -16.84
CA PHE A 8 -47.67 -26.61 -16.92
C PHE A 8 -48.11 -25.89 -15.60
N GLU A 9 -47.90 -24.58 -15.38
CA GLU A 9 -48.41 -23.38 -16.11
C GLU A 9 -49.96 -23.24 -16.01
N PRO A 10 -50.58 -22.07 -16.24
CA PRO A 10 -50.59 -20.78 -15.52
C PRO A 10 -52.02 -20.34 -15.09
N GLY A 11 -52.14 -19.23 -14.35
CA GLY A 11 -53.43 -18.54 -14.11
C GLY A 11 -53.72 -17.41 -15.12
N ASN A 12 -54.75 -17.62 -15.96
CA ASN A 12 -55.54 -16.65 -16.75
C ASN A 12 -55.95 -15.41 -15.91
N GLY A 13 -56.03 -14.16 -16.36
CA GLY A 13 -56.54 -13.51 -17.59
C GLY A 13 -57.31 -12.21 -17.13
N PRO A 14 -58.03 -11.40 -17.96
CA PRO A 14 -58.10 -11.33 -19.42
C PRO A 14 -58.18 -9.90 -20.06
N THR A 15 -57.99 -9.86 -21.38
CA THR A 15 -58.71 -9.10 -22.46
C THR A 15 -58.72 -7.56 -22.61
N GLY A 16 -58.34 -7.16 -23.84
CA GLY A 16 -58.91 -6.04 -24.63
C GLY A 16 -57.83 -5.07 -25.16
N GLN A 17 -57.72 -4.63 -26.41
CA GLN A 17 -58.49 -4.82 -27.64
C GLN A 17 -57.65 -4.26 -28.83
N ALA A 18 -58.01 -4.68 -30.04
CA ALA A 18 -57.43 -4.43 -31.37
C ALA A 18 -56.93 -3.01 -31.74
N ALA A 19 -55.88 -2.95 -32.59
CA ALA A 19 -55.79 -2.11 -33.81
C ALA A 19 -54.43 -2.33 -34.53
N ARG A 20 -54.39 -3.12 -35.61
CA ARG A 20 -54.12 -2.69 -37.00
C ARG A 20 -53.20 -1.47 -37.20
N GLY A 21 -52.01 -1.77 -37.74
CA GLY A 21 -51.40 -0.99 -38.83
C GLY A 21 -50.37 0.06 -38.41
N SER A 22 -49.12 -0.13 -38.85
CA SER A 22 -48.36 0.82 -39.70
C SER A 22 -46.86 0.54 -39.58
N VAL A 23 -46.28 0.09 -40.69
CA VAL A 23 -44.85 -0.18 -40.87
C VAL A 23 -44.20 1.14 -41.31
N SER A 24 -43.44 1.80 -40.43
CA SER A 24 -42.32 2.72 -40.73
C SER A 24 -42.05 3.61 -39.53
N SER A 25 -40.95 3.38 -38.80
CA SER A 25 -40.20 4.40 -38.04
C SER A 25 -38.91 3.89 -37.36
N ASP A 26 -38.56 2.61 -37.46
CA ASP A 26 -37.39 2.04 -36.75
C ASP A 26 -36.01 2.53 -37.25
N ARG A 27 -35.93 3.10 -38.46
CA ARG A 27 -34.64 3.48 -39.06
C ARG A 27 -34.09 4.84 -38.62
N ALA A 28 -34.89 5.66 -37.94
CA ALA A 28 -34.49 7.01 -37.52
C ALA A 28 -33.91 7.09 -36.10
N GLN A 29 -34.06 6.04 -35.27
CA GLN A 29 -33.55 6.01 -33.90
C GLN A 29 -32.17 5.35 -33.76
N ALA A 30 -31.71 4.59 -34.76
CA ALA A 30 -30.39 3.92 -34.73
C ALA A 30 -29.19 4.87 -34.93
N GLN A 31 -29.41 6.15 -35.23
CA GLN A 31 -28.33 7.12 -35.50
C GLN A 31 -28.08 8.12 -34.35
N ALA A 32 -28.97 8.19 -33.36
CA ALA A 32 -28.82 9.08 -32.20
C ALA A 32 -27.97 8.50 -31.05
N GLN A 33 -27.71 7.18 -31.04
CA GLN A 33 -26.86 6.54 -30.02
C GLN A 33 -25.35 6.51 -30.35
N ARG A 34 -24.92 7.06 -31.49
CA ARG A 34 -23.49 7.13 -31.88
C ARG A 34 -22.74 8.38 -31.38
N GLY A 35 -23.35 9.20 -30.54
CA GLY A 35 -22.74 10.42 -29.99
C GLY A 35 -22.09 10.31 -28.61
N SER A 36 -22.18 9.15 -27.92
CA SER A 36 -21.74 9.02 -26.51
C SER A 36 -20.59 8.03 -26.32
N ARG A 37 -19.54 8.18 -27.13
CA ARG A 37 -18.23 7.52 -26.92
C ARG A 37 -17.11 8.51 -27.25
N ASN A 38 -17.12 9.66 -26.58
CA ASN A 38 -15.92 10.48 -26.54
C ASN A 38 -15.02 9.89 -25.45
N ALA A 39 -13.90 9.34 -25.91
CA ALA A 39 -12.94 8.60 -25.12
C ALA A 39 -12.45 9.44 -23.94
N GLY A 40 -12.68 8.95 -22.73
CA GLY A 40 -11.86 9.32 -21.59
C GLY A 40 -10.44 8.88 -21.90
N ALA A 41 -9.62 9.83 -22.37
CA ALA A 41 -8.19 9.63 -22.42
C ALA A 41 -7.72 9.19 -21.03
N PRO A 42 -6.83 8.20 -20.90
CA PRO A 42 -6.16 7.99 -19.64
C PRO A 42 -5.45 9.30 -19.33
N THR A 43 -5.88 10.01 -18.29
CA THR A 43 -5.06 11.04 -17.68
C THR A 43 -3.80 10.31 -17.28
N ALA A 44 -2.75 10.44 -18.09
CA ALA A 44 -1.42 10.00 -17.73
C ALA A 44 -1.17 10.64 -16.37
N ALA A 45 -1.16 9.81 -15.34
CA ALA A 45 -0.84 10.25 -14.00
C ALA A 45 0.47 11.01 -14.12
N ALA A 46 0.44 12.31 -13.80
CA ALA A 46 1.66 13.05 -13.60
C ALA A 46 2.56 12.20 -12.70
N PRO A 47 3.88 12.11 -12.97
CA PRO A 47 4.79 11.38 -12.10
C PRO A 47 4.48 11.79 -10.66
N PRO A 48 4.35 10.84 -9.72
CA PRO A 48 4.06 11.17 -8.34
C PRO A 48 5.02 12.27 -7.93
N ARG A 49 4.47 13.46 -7.63
CA ARG A 49 5.26 14.54 -7.05
C ARG A 49 5.96 13.90 -5.85
N PRO A 50 7.29 14.06 -5.68
CA PRO A 50 7.95 13.55 -4.49
C PRO A 50 7.11 13.98 -3.28
N PRO A 51 6.75 13.07 -2.37
CA PRO A 51 5.95 13.46 -1.22
C PRO A 51 6.68 14.61 -0.54
N GLU A 52 6.03 15.76 -0.41
CA GLU A 52 6.59 16.86 0.39
C GLU A 52 6.87 16.30 1.79
N GLY A 53 8.15 16.18 2.16
CA GLY A 53 8.60 15.62 3.45
C GLY A 53 9.30 14.26 3.40
N ASP A 54 9.62 13.71 2.23
CA ASP A 54 10.39 12.45 2.09
C ASP A 54 11.92 12.63 2.09
N ASP A 55 12.42 13.86 2.27
CA ASP A 55 13.85 14.14 2.43
C ASP A 55 14.35 13.67 3.80
N VAL A 56 15.61 13.26 3.87
CA VAL A 56 16.21 12.70 5.10
C VAL A 56 16.04 13.61 6.33
N PRO A 57 16.30 14.93 6.27
CA PRO A 57 16.02 15.83 7.38
C PRO A 57 14.55 15.84 7.83
N SER A 58 13.60 15.84 6.90
CA SER A 58 12.17 15.76 7.24
C SER A 58 11.81 14.41 7.86
N LEU A 59 12.29 13.30 7.32
CA LEU A 59 12.07 11.96 7.89
C LEU A 59 12.61 11.84 9.32
N LEU A 60 13.77 12.43 9.61
CA LEU A 60 14.31 12.49 10.98
C LEU A 60 13.42 13.30 11.92
N ARG A 61 12.83 14.41 11.46
CA ARG A 61 11.86 15.19 12.25
C ARG A 61 10.57 14.41 12.50
N HIS A 62 10.06 13.69 11.50
CA HIS A 62 8.90 12.81 11.67
C HIS A 62 9.19 11.68 12.66
N ASN A 63 10.35 11.03 12.55
CA ASN A 63 10.81 9.99 13.48
C ASN A 63 10.88 10.52 14.93
N GLN A 64 11.49 11.69 15.14
CA GLN A 64 11.58 12.30 16.46
C GLN A 64 10.21 12.69 17.03
N SER A 65 9.30 13.17 16.19
CA SER A 65 7.93 13.52 16.61
C SER A 65 7.15 12.27 17.03
N LEU A 66 7.25 11.20 16.26
CA LEU A 66 6.61 9.92 16.56
C LEU A 66 7.17 9.27 17.84
N VAL A 67 8.47 9.37 18.06
CA VAL A 67 9.12 8.94 19.31
C VAL A 67 8.47 9.61 20.53
N LEU A 68 8.17 10.91 20.44
CA LEU A 68 7.51 11.65 21.52
C LEU A 68 6.05 11.21 21.68
N GLU A 69 5.31 10.98 20.59
CA GLU A 69 3.94 10.47 20.61
C GLU A 69 3.84 9.07 21.25
N ILE A 70 4.77 8.16 20.91
CA ILE A 70 4.86 6.82 21.51
C ILE A 70 5.11 6.92 23.01
N ASN A 71 6.04 7.78 23.44
CA ASN A 71 6.34 7.98 24.85
C ASN A 71 5.14 8.51 25.65
N GLN A 72 4.41 9.46 25.09
CA GLN A 72 3.20 10.00 25.71
C GLN A 72 2.09 8.95 25.80
N SER A 73 2.05 8.03 24.84
CA SER A 73 1.08 6.95 24.78
C SER A 73 1.49 5.69 25.55
N ALA A 74 2.70 5.63 26.11
CA ALA A 74 3.28 4.40 26.66
C ALA A 74 2.45 3.78 27.79
N ALA A 75 1.75 4.59 28.60
CA ALA A 75 0.86 4.10 29.66
C ALA A 75 -0.38 3.35 29.14
N HIS A 76 -0.71 3.52 27.86
CA HIS A 76 -1.85 2.90 27.20
C HIS A 76 -1.45 1.75 26.27
N LEU A 77 -0.19 1.33 26.30
CA LEU A 77 0.36 0.29 25.44
C LEU A 77 0.83 -0.88 26.30
N PRO A 78 0.79 -2.12 25.78
CA PRO A 78 1.39 -3.25 26.46
C PRO A 78 2.91 -3.05 26.44
N GLY A 79 3.60 -3.51 27.49
CA GLY A 79 5.03 -3.23 27.66
C GLY A 79 5.86 -3.65 26.44
N LEU A 80 5.56 -4.81 25.85
CA LEU A 80 6.21 -5.28 24.63
C LEU A 80 5.87 -4.42 23.40
N GLY A 81 4.65 -3.88 23.33
CA GLY A 81 4.23 -2.96 22.27
C GLY A 81 5.04 -1.67 22.28
N VAL A 82 5.34 -1.10 23.46
CA VAL A 82 6.22 0.09 23.57
C VAL A 82 7.62 -0.22 23.04
N VAL A 83 8.20 -1.35 23.48
CA VAL A 83 9.56 -1.77 23.06
C VAL A 83 9.63 -1.97 21.55
N LEU A 84 8.65 -2.65 20.95
CA LEU A 84 8.62 -2.89 19.51
C LEU A 84 8.40 -1.60 18.72
N ALA A 85 7.49 -0.73 19.15
CA ALA A 85 7.28 0.56 18.50
C ALA A 85 8.55 1.41 18.52
N ARG A 86 9.27 1.44 19.66
CA ARG A 86 10.57 2.11 19.74
C ARG A 86 11.63 1.45 18.86
N SER A 87 11.68 0.13 18.83
CA SER A 87 12.59 -0.61 17.97
C SER A 87 12.38 -0.25 16.49
N VAL A 88 11.14 -0.09 16.03
CA VAL A 88 10.86 0.39 14.66
C VAL A 88 11.45 1.79 14.44
N THR A 89 11.21 2.73 15.36
CA THR A 89 11.75 4.09 15.23
C THR A 89 13.27 4.14 15.29
N ASP A 90 13.90 3.28 16.09
CA ASP A 90 15.36 3.20 16.22
C ASP A 90 16.01 2.59 14.97
N THR A 91 15.38 1.56 14.37
CA THR A 91 15.80 1.00 13.08
C THR A 91 15.74 2.07 11.99
N ILE A 92 14.62 2.80 11.88
CA ILE A 92 14.47 3.88 10.90
C ILE A 92 15.55 4.95 11.13
N ARG A 93 15.76 5.38 12.38
CA ARG A 93 16.78 6.38 12.72
C ARG A 93 18.16 5.90 12.28
N THR A 94 18.51 4.65 12.56
CA THR A 94 19.80 4.05 12.15
C THR A 94 20.00 4.14 10.65
N VAL A 95 18.98 3.81 9.85
CA VAL A 95 19.01 3.92 8.38
C VAL A 95 19.21 5.37 7.93
N LEU A 96 18.46 6.31 8.52
CA LEU A 96 18.48 7.73 8.14
C LEU A 96 19.73 8.49 8.62
N THR A 97 20.45 7.97 9.61
CA THR A 97 21.74 8.54 10.08
C THR A 97 22.96 7.84 9.48
N SER A 98 22.76 6.84 8.62
CA SER A 98 23.83 6.18 7.89
C SER A 98 24.56 7.19 6.98
N PRO A 99 25.88 7.06 6.74
CA PRO A 99 26.60 7.89 5.77
C PRO A 99 25.96 7.91 4.38
N ASP A 100 25.31 6.81 4.00
CA ASP A 100 24.67 6.64 2.69
C ASP A 100 23.21 7.09 2.66
N ALA A 101 22.68 7.69 3.74
CA ALA A 101 21.27 8.04 3.85
C ALA A 101 20.80 8.99 2.73
N GLY A 102 21.68 9.87 2.25
CA GLY A 102 21.39 10.76 1.12
C GLY A 102 21.20 10.04 -0.22
N MET A 103 21.66 8.79 -0.33
CA MET A 103 21.56 7.95 -1.53
C MET A 103 20.39 6.97 -1.49
N LEU A 104 19.58 6.98 -0.43
CA LEU A 104 18.42 6.09 -0.31
C LEU A 104 17.48 6.25 -1.51
N ASP A 105 17.12 5.11 -2.10
CA ASP A 105 16.17 5.04 -3.20
C ASP A 105 14.83 5.69 -2.81
N ILE A 106 14.17 6.33 -3.78
CA ILE A 106 12.91 7.04 -3.56
C ILE A 106 11.86 6.10 -2.96
N SER A 107 11.78 4.85 -3.41
CA SER A 107 10.82 3.88 -2.88
C SER A 107 11.08 3.58 -1.40
N VAL A 108 12.34 3.56 -0.97
CA VAL A 108 12.73 3.36 0.43
C VAL A 108 12.29 4.55 1.28
N ARG A 109 12.54 5.78 0.80
CA ARG A 109 12.14 6.99 1.53
C ARG A 109 10.63 7.14 1.63
N VAL A 110 9.88 6.85 0.56
CA VAL A 110 8.41 6.87 0.55
C VAL A 110 7.85 5.83 1.52
N ALA A 111 8.43 4.63 1.56
CA ALA A 111 7.98 3.60 2.51
C ALA A 111 8.28 4.00 3.96
N ILE A 112 9.48 4.52 4.25
CA ILE A 112 9.82 5.05 5.58
C ILE A 112 8.85 6.17 5.98
N PHE A 113 8.56 7.10 5.07
CA PHE A 113 7.58 8.16 5.29
C PHE A 113 6.24 7.57 5.72
N GLY A 114 5.66 6.64 4.94
CA GLY A 114 4.40 5.99 5.27
C GLY A 114 4.41 5.23 6.59
N VAL A 115 5.54 4.61 6.97
CA VAL A 115 5.67 3.98 8.31
C VAL A 115 5.59 5.03 9.41
N LEU A 116 6.26 6.16 9.24
CA LEU A 116 6.30 7.24 10.23
C LEU A 116 5.00 8.04 10.34
N THR A 117 4.26 8.20 9.23
CA THR A 117 3.05 9.05 9.20
C THR A 117 1.76 8.27 9.38
N ASP A 118 1.71 7.03 8.89
CA ASP A 118 0.44 6.32 8.74
C ASP A 118 0.45 4.98 9.47
N TYR A 119 1.39 4.08 9.13
CA TYR A 119 1.29 2.69 9.60
C TYR A 119 1.57 2.54 11.09
N LEU A 120 2.71 3.04 11.58
CA LEU A 120 3.05 2.90 13.01
C LEU A 120 2.09 3.71 13.90
N PRO A 121 1.79 5.00 13.62
CA PRO A 121 0.80 5.75 14.39
C PRO A 121 -0.60 5.12 14.31
N GLY A 122 -0.99 4.63 13.14
CA GLY A 122 -2.28 3.98 12.90
C GLY A 122 -2.47 2.69 13.70
N SER A 123 -1.46 1.82 13.74
CA SER A 123 -1.48 0.59 14.55
C SER A 123 -1.65 0.89 16.03
N ILE A 124 -0.91 1.88 16.55
CA ILE A 124 -1.01 2.33 17.95
C ILE A 124 -2.41 2.87 18.26
N ARG A 125 -2.94 3.77 17.42
CA ARG A 125 -4.27 4.37 17.62
C ARG A 125 -5.38 3.32 17.54
N THR A 126 -5.26 2.38 16.61
CA THR A 126 -6.23 1.28 16.44
C THR A 126 -6.24 0.38 17.67
N TYR A 127 -5.07 0.01 18.18
CA TYR A 127 -4.95 -0.76 19.41
C TYR A 127 -5.58 -0.04 20.61
N ILE A 128 -5.22 1.23 20.84
CA ILE A 128 -5.77 2.02 21.95
C ILE A 128 -7.29 2.13 21.84
N GLY A 129 -7.81 2.31 20.61
CA GLY A 129 -9.25 2.31 20.34
C GLY A 129 -9.92 0.98 20.69
N ALA A 130 -9.31 -0.15 20.30
CA ALA A 130 -9.81 -1.48 20.58
C ALA A 130 -9.85 -1.76 22.10
N VAL A 131 -8.76 -1.48 22.82
CA VAL A 131 -8.69 -1.68 24.28
C VAL A 131 -9.69 -0.79 25.02
N ARG A 132 -9.92 0.45 24.56
CA ARG A 132 -10.90 1.35 25.16
C ARG A 132 -12.34 0.87 24.96
N ALA A 133 -12.63 0.21 23.85
CA ALA A 133 -13.96 -0.32 23.54
C ALA A 133 -14.25 -1.66 24.26
N ALA A 134 -13.21 -2.40 24.64
CA ALA A 134 -13.32 -3.69 25.29
C ALA A 134 -13.71 -3.59 26.78
N ALA A 135 -14.41 -4.60 27.29
CA ALA A 135 -14.68 -4.71 28.72
C ALA A 135 -13.39 -5.04 29.50
N PRO A 136 -13.18 -4.49 30.71
CA PRO A 136 -12.00 -4.79 31.51
C PRO A 136 -11.82 -6.29 31.76
N GLY A 137 -10.64 -6.82 31.44
CA GLY A 137 -10.32 -8.25 31.61
C GLY A 137 -10.93 -9.16 30.54
N SER A 138 -11.52 -8.62 29.47
CA SER A 138 -12.02 -9.44 28.37
C SER A 138 -10.87 -10.10 27.59
N PRO A 139 -11.09 -11.27 26.98
CA PRO A 139 -10.11 -11.91 26.11
C PRO A 139 -9.77 -11.09 24.86
N GLU A 140 -10.62 -10.12 24.49
CA GLU A 140 -10.40 -9.23 23.35
C GLU A 140 -9.19 -8.32 23.55
N ILE A 141 -8.89 -7.93 24.80
CA ILE A 141 -7.68 -7.14 25.13
C ILE A 141 -6.43 -7.96 24.84
N GLY A 142 -6.40 -9.23 25.26
CA GLY A 142 -5.27 -10.14 24.97
C GLY A 142 -5.08 -10.36 23.46
N ALA A 143 -6.17 -10.54 22.72
CA ALA A 143 -6.12 -10.64 21.26
C ALA A 143 -5.61 -9.35 20.59
N ALA A 144 -5.99 -8.19 21.13
CA ALA A 144 -5.48 -6.89 20.65
C ALA A 144 -3.98 -6.72 20.94
N ASP A 145 -3.50 -7.17 22.09
CA ASP A 145 -2.07 -7.16 22.44
C ASP A 145 -1.26 -7.99 21.44
N ASP A 146 -1.68 -9.24 21.20
CA ASP A 146 -1.02 -10.16 20.26
C ASP A 146 -0.98 -9.58 18.84
N GLN A 147 -2.11 -9.04 18.38
CA GLN A 147 -2.21 -8.43 17.06
C GLN A 147 -1.31 -7.20 16.93
N LEU A 148 -1.24 -6.35 17.96
CA LEU A 148 -0.33 -5.20 17.94
C LEU A 148 1.13 -5.68 17.85
N VAL A 149 1.51 -6.66 18.65
CA VAL A 149 2.87 -7.23 18.66
C VAL A 149 3.23 -7.79 17.28
N GLU A 150 2.33 -8.53 16.64
CA GLU A 150 2.53 -9.05 15.29
C GLU A 150 2.74 -7.93 14.28
N GLN A 151 1.88 -6.91 14.30
CA GLN A 151 1.97 -5.76 13.39
C GLN A 151 3.29 -4.98 13.55
N LEU A 152 3.70 -4.70 14.79
CA LEU A 152 4.93 -3.98 15.07
C LEU A 152 6.18 -4.80 14.68
N THR A 153 6.13 -6.12 14.88
CA THR A 153 7.19 -7.03 14.46
C THR A 153 7.33 -7.06 12.95
N ALA A 154 6.20 -7.14 12.23
CA ALA A 154 6.16 -7.08 10.77
C ALA A 154 6.71 -5.75 10.25
N LEU A 155 6.27 -4.62 10.83
CA LEU A 155 6.75 -3.29 10.46
C LEU A 155 8.27 -3.17 10.62
N ARG A 156 8.82 -3.61 11.76
CA ARG A 156 10.27 -3.58 11.98
C ARG A 156 11.01 -4.37 10.91
N ARG A 157 10.57 -5.61 10.68
CA ARG A 157 11.17 -6.50 9.68
C ARG A 157 11.12 -5.91 8.28
N SER A 158 9.99 -5.31 7.89
CA SER A 158 9.86 -4.68 6.57
C SER A 158 10.81 -3.49 6.38
N VAL A 159 11.02 -2.67 7.42
CA VAL A 159 12.00 -1.56 7.36
C VAL A 159 13.43 -2.11 7.21
N GLU A 160 13.79 -3.15 7.97
CA GLU A 160 15.10 -3.80 7.89
C GLU A 160 15.35 -4.40 6.49
N GLU A 161 14.40 -5.16 5.97
CA GLU A 161 14.47 -5.78 4.66
C GLU A 161 14.58 -4.75 3.53
N LEU A 162 13.85 -3.64 3.64
CA LEU A 162 13.88 -2.57 2.65
C LEU A 162 15.22 -1.84 2.61
N ALA A 163 15.78 -1.52 3.78
CA ALA A 163 17.10 -0.91 3.89
C ALA A 163 18.19 -1.83 3.34
N GLU A 164 18.10 -3.13 3.63
CA GLU A 164 19.05 -4.13 3.14
C GLU A 164 18.94 -4.32 1.61
N ALA A 165 17.73 -4.40 1.07
CA ALA A 165 17.49 -4.50 -0.37
C ALA A 165 18.07 -3.31 -1.15
N SER A 166 17.97 -2.09 -0.58
CA SER A 166 18.59 -0.89 -1.16
C SER A 166 20.11 -1.05 -1.27
N ARG A 167 20.78 -1.40 -0.16
CA ARG A 167 22.24 -1.59 -0.15
C ARG A 167 22.69 -2.66 -1.15
N GLN A 168 21.98 -3.77 -1.24
CA GLN A 168 22.29 -4.83 -2.21
C GLN A 168 22.12 -4.37 -3.66
N ARG A 169 21.12 -3.56 -3.95
CA ARG A 169 20.91 -3.00 -5.29
C ARG A 169 22.07 -2.11 -5.71
N ASP A 170 22.52 -1.24 -4.81
CA ASP A 170 23.63 -0.32 -5.07
C ASP A 170 24.94 -1.08 -5.31
N MET A 171 25.21 -2.11 -4.49
CA MET A 171 26.36 -3.00 -4.70
C MET A 171 26.32 -3.71 -6.06
N ARG A 172 25.15 -4.21 -6.50
CA ARG A 172 25.01 -4.83 -7.82
C ARG A 172 25.24 -3.82 -8.95
N ALA A 173 24.76 -2.57 -8.80
CA ALA A 173 24.98 -1.52 -9.78
C ALA A 173 26.48 -1.21 -9.94
N LEU A 174 27.23 -1.13 -8.83
CA LEU A 174 28.69 -0.95 -8.86
C LEU A 174 29.41 -2.09 -9.60
N GLN A 175 29.01 -3.35 -9.35
CA GLN A 175 29.61 -4.50 -10.02
C GLN A 175 29.36 -4.49 -11.53
N VAL A 176 28.14 -4.16 -11.96
CA VAL A 176 27.79 -4.04 -13.38
C VAL A 176 28.60 -2.92 -14.05
N HIS A 177 28.75 -1.79 -13.37
CA HIS A 177 29.53 -0.67 -13.88
C HIS A 177 31.03 -1.03 -14.03
N GLY A 178 31.61 -1.71 -13.04
CA GLY A 178 33.00 -2.18 -13.10
C GLY A 178 33.25 -3.13 -14.28
N ARG A 179 32.36 -4.10 -14.51
CA ARG A 179 32.46 -5.03 -15.66
C ARG A 179 32.35 -4.31 -17.00
N PHE A 180 31.51 -3.27 -17.08
CA PHE A 180 31.42 -2.45 -18.29
C PHE A 180 32.72 -1.70 -18.56
N LEU A 181 33.33 -1.11 -17.53
CA LEU A 181 34.63 -0.43 -17.68
C LEU A 181 35.74 -1.40 -18.07
N GLU A 182 35.80 -2.58 -17.46
CA GLU A 182 36.75 -3.65 -17.82
C GLU A 182 36.57 -4.09 -19.28
N SER A 183 35.33 -4.32 -19.72
CA SER A 183 35.05 -4.65 -21.13
C SER A 183 35.39 -3.51 -22.10
N LYS A 184 35.23 -2.24 -21.69
CA LYS A 184 35.47 -1.08 -22.56
C LYS A 184 36.93 -0.68 -22.66
N PHE A 185 37.69 -0.85 -21.58
CA PHE A 185 39.07 -0.35 -21.49
C PHE A 185 40.11 -1.46 -21.27
N GLY A 186 39.73 -2.60 -20.70
CA GLY A 186 40.63 -3.72 -20.42
C GLY A 186 41.07 -4.51 -21.67
N GLN A 187 40.30 -4.44 -22.76
CA GLN A 187 40.69 -5.02 -24.05
C GLN A 187 41.49 -4.06 -24.94
N SER A 188 41.73 -2.82 -24.50
CA SER A 188 42.46 -1.81 -25.27
C SER A 188 43.96 -1.74 -24.94
N ASP A 189 44.45 -2.51 -23.96
CA ASP A 189 45.84 -2.44 -23.47
C ASP A 189 46.67 -3.72 -23.74
N LEU A 190 46.16 -4.66 -24.56
CA LEU A 190 46.81 -5.95 -24.82
C LEU A 190 47.18 -6.21 -26.30
N ASP A 191 47.03 -5.21 -27.18
CA ASP A 191 47.34 -5.32 -28.63
C ASP A 191 48.29 -4.20 -29.12
N LEU A 192 49.31 -3.84 -28.33
CA LEU A 192 50.42 -2.98 -28.78
C LEU A 192 51.79 -3.66 -28.61
#